data_AF-A0A351WGF1-F1
#
_entry.id   AF-A0A351WGF1-F1
#
_cell.length_a   1.000
_cell.length_b   1.000
_cell.length_c   1.000
_cell.angle_alpha   90.00
_cell.angle_beta   90.00
_cell.angle_gamma   90.00
#
_symmetry.space_group_name_H-M   'P 1'
#
loop_
_entity.id
_entity.type
_entity.pdbx_description
1 polymer ?
#
loop_
_entity_poly.entity_id
_entity_poly.type
_entity_poly.pdbx_seq_one_letter_code
_entity_poly.pdbx_strand_id
1 'polypeptide(L)'
;MPDVVIHDTKRNWLLLIEAVTSAGPVDPKRRKELKDLFKGCSAGLVFVTAFATRTGMRRFLTKISWESEVWIAEDPDHMIHFNGERFLGPYADTTAH
;
A
#
# COMPACT_ATOMS: atom_id res chain seq x y z
N MET A 1 -12.95 -8.62 1.48
CA MET A 1 -12.39 -8.07 2.73
C MET A 1 -10.88 -8.27 2.65
N PRO A 2 -10.06 -7.26 2.98
CA PRO A 2 -8.60 -7.40 3.00
C PRO A 2 -8.15 -8.21 4.23
N ASP A 3 -6.91 -8.70 4.21
CA ASP A 3 -6.34 -9.49 5.31
C ASP A 3 -6.26 -8.71 6.63
N VAL A 4 -5.90 -7.42 6.56
CA VAL A 4 -5.81 -6.54 7.74
C VAL A 4 -6.48 -5.20 7.45
N VAL A 5 -7.22 -4.70 8.44
CA VAL A 5 -7.83 -3.36 8.44
C VAL A 5 -7.35 -2.61 9.67
N ILE A 6 -6.79 -1.41 9.49
CA ILE A 6 -6.35 -0.53 10.58
C ILE A 6 -7.05 0.82 10.43
N HIS A 7 -7.68 1.29 11.51
CA HIS A 7 -8.22 2.64 11.58
C HIS A 7 -7.28 3.55 12.38
N ASP A 8 -6.57 4.43 11.69
CA ASP A 8 -5.85 5.55 12.30
C ASP A 8 -6.85 6.67 12.60
N THR A 9 -7.35 6.70 13.84
CA THR A 9 -8.35 7.65 14.30
C THR A 9 -7.85 9.09 14.32
N LYS A 10 -6.53 9.32 14.43
CA LYS A 10 -5.95 10.66 14.48
C LYS A 10 -5.94 11.31 13.11
N ARG A 11 -5.66 10.52 12.06
CA ARG A 11 -5.67 10.98 10.66
C ARG A 11 -7.00 10.73 9.94
N ASN A 12 -7.90 9.99 10.59
CA ASN A 12 -9.13 9.48 9.99
C ASN A 12 -8.85 8.69 8.70
N TRP A 13 -7.89 7.76 8.76
CA TRP A 13 -7.52 6.88 7.65
C TRP A 13 -7.89 5.44 7.95
N LEU A 14 -8.42 4.76 6.95
CA LEU A 14 -8.66 3.33 6.96
C LEU A 14 -7.65 2.65 6.05
N LEU A 15 -6.65 2.02 6.64
CA LEU A 15 -5.64 1.25 5.92
C LEU A 15 -6.21 -0.14 5.64
N LEU A 16 -6.25 -0.50 4.36
CA LEU A 16 -6.72 -1.78 3.83
C LEU A 16 -5.51 -2.53 3.28
N ILE A 17 -5.07 -3.56 4.00
CA ILE A 17 -3.77 -4.20 3.78
C ILE A 17 -3.99 -5.64 3.30
N GLU A 18 -3.43 -5.98 2.14
CA GLU A 18 -3.35 -7.36 1.64
C GLU A 18 -1.93 -7.90 1.85
N ALA A 19 -1.79 -9.02 2.57
CA ALA A 19 -0.50 -9.67 2.85
C ALA A 19 -0.24 -10.75 1.80
N VAL A 20 0.64 -10.46 0.84
CA VAL A 20 0.84 -11.34 -0.31
C VAL A 20 1.61 -12.59 0.07
N THR A 21 0.87 -13.70 0.15
CA THR A 21 1.40 -15.06 0.30
C THR A 21 1.01 -15.91 -0.92
N SER A 22 -0.29 -16.17 -1.10
CA SER A 22 -0.90 -16.85 -2.26
C SER A 22 -1.92 -15.98 -3.00
N ALA A 23 -2.64 -15.11 -2.29
CA ALA A 23 -3.48 -14.07 -2.87
C ALA A 23 -2.61 -13.01 -3.57
N GLY A 24 -3.14 -12.42 -4.65
CA GLY A 24 -2.46 -11.39 -5.42
C GLY A 24 -2.38 -10.04 -4.66
N PRO A 25 -1.63 -9.06 -5.20
CA PRO A 25 -1.54 -7.73 -4.61
C PRO A 25 -2.89 -7.00 -4.70
N VAL A 26 -2.95 -5.79 -4.14
CA VAL A 26 -4.01 -4.84 -4.50
C VAL A 26 -3.82 -4.42 -5.96
N ASP A 27 -4.49 -5.14 -6.86
CA ASP A 27 -4.58 -4.83 -8.28
C ASP A 27 -5.71 -3.81 -8.58
N PRO A 28 -5.82 -3.26 -9.80
CA PRO A 28 -6.84 -2.27 -10.12
C PRO A 28 -8.29 -2.75 -9.89
N LYS A 29 -8.56 -4.04 -10.12
CA LYS A 29 -9.88 -4.63 -9.91
C LYS A 29 -10.17 -4.70 -8.42
N ARG A 30 -9.24 -5.24 -7.64
CA ARG A 30 -9.36 -5.37 -6.19
C ARG A 30 -9.49 -4.01 -5.51
N ARG A 31 -8.72 -3.02 -5.95
CA ARG A 31 -8.83 -1.64 -5.46
C ARG A 31 -10.23 -1.08 -5.67
N LYS A 32 -10.83 -1.30 -6.85
CA LYS A 32 -12.22 -0.89 -7.13
C LYS A 32 -13.21 -1.60 -6.20
N GLU A 33 -13.10 -2.91 -6.06
CA GLU A 33 -13.96 -3.69 -5.15
C GLU A 33 -13.90 -3.17 -3.71
N LEU A 34 -12.70 -2.86 -3.21
CA LEU A 34 -12.52 -2.31 -1.86
C LEU A 34 -13.08 -0.89 -1.75
N LYS A 35 -12.90 -0.02 -2.76
CA LYS A 35 -13.55 1.30 -2.78
C LYS A 35 -15.07 1.19 -2.69
N ASP A 36 -15.66 0.27 -3.46
CA ASP A 36 -17.11 0.05 -3.46
C ASP A 36 -17.61 -0.52 -2.14
N LEU A 37 -16.87 -1.47 -1.56
CA LEU A 37 -17.18 -2.08 -0.26
C LEU A 37 -17.17 -1.05 0.88
N PHE A 38 -16.25 -0.09 0.85
CA PHE A 38 -16.09 0.94 1.88
C PHE A 38 -16.64 2.31 1.48
N LYS A 39 -17.51 2.40 0.46
CA LYS A 39 -18.06 3.66 -0.05
C LYS A 39 -18.79 4.54 0.98
N GLY A 40 -19.32 3.92 2.05
CA GLY A 40 -20.00 4.61 3.15
C GLY A 40 -19.08 4.99 4.30
N CYS A 41 -17.78 4.67 4.22
CA CYS A 41 -16.81 5.03 5.24
C CYS A 41 -16.44 6.51 5.13
N SER A 42 -16.43 7.22 6.25
CA SER A 42 -16.00 8.62 6.31
C SER A 42 -14.47 8.79 6.37
N ALA A 43 -13.72 7.69 6.58
CA ALA A 43 -12.27 7.71 6.62
C ALA A 43 -11.66 7.69 5.21
N GLY A 44 -10.51 8.34 5.06
CA GLY A 44 -9.71 8.25 3.83
C GLY A 44 -9.17 6.83 3.65
N LEU A 45 -9.43 6.21 2.50
CA LEU A 45 -8.97 4.85 2.22
C LEU A 45 -7.51 4.84 1.77
N VAL A 46 -6.69 4.06 2.45
CA VAL A 46 -5.28 3.82 2.09
C VAL A 46 -5.13 2.35 1.73
N PHE A 47 -4.67 2.07 0.51
CA PHE A 47 -4.51 0.70 0.02
C PHE A 47 -3.06 0.28 0.12
N VAL A 48 -2.79 -0.82 0.83
CA VAL A 48 -1.43 -1.30 1.05
C VAL A 48 -1.31 -2.75 0.59
N THR A 49 -0.31 -3.04 -0.22
CA THR A 49 0.12 -4.42 -0.44
C THR A 49 1.38 -4.67 0.38
N ALA A 50 1.35 -5.69 1.24
CA ALA A 50 2.48 -6.07 2.08
C ALA A 50 3.20 -7.30 1.50
N PHE A 51 4.52 -7.23 1.37
CA PHE A 51 5.38 -8.36 0.98
C PHE A 51 6.40 -8.67 2.07
N ALA A 52 6.83 -9.93 2.15
CA ALA A 52 7.97 -10.28 3.00
C ALA A 52 9.28 -9.68 2.47
N THR A 53 9.50 -9.72 1.15
CA THR A 53 10.74 -9.29 0.49
C THR A 53 10.49 -8.57 -0.84
N ARG A 54 11.39 -7.67 -1.27
CA ARG A 54 11.39 -7.01 -2.59
C ARG A 54 11.49 -8.01 -3.72
N THR A 55 12.24 -9.08 -3.51
CA THR A 55 12.35 -10.17 -4.49
C THR A 55 10.99 -10.90 -4.63
N GLY A 56 10.26 -11.09 -3.53
CA GLY A 56 8.89 -11.60 -3.53
C GLY A 56 7.92 -10.68 -4.26
N MET A 57 8.09 -9.36 -4.14
CA MET A 57 7.31 -8.34 -4.84
C MET A 57 7.55 -8.36 -6.37
N ARG A 58 8.78 -8.61 -6.83
CA ARG A 58 9.18 -8.43 -8.25
C ARG A 58 8.22 -9.05 -9.26
N ARG A 59 7.70 -10.25 -9.00
CA ARG A 59 6.75 -10.98 -9.89
C ARG A 59 5.35 -10.36 -9.97
N PHE A 60 5.02 -9.44 -9.08
CA PHE A 60 3.73 -8.77 -8.99
C PHE A 60 3.80 -7.30 -9.39
N LEU A 61 4.98 -6.77 -9.71
CA LEU A 61 5.21 -5.34 -9.96
C LEU A 61 4.25 -4.76 -11.01
N THR A 62 3.97 -5.51 -12.08
CA THR A 62 3.07 -5.09 -13.17
C THR A 62 1.59 -5.17 -12.83
N LYS A 63 1.23 -5.79 -11.69
CA LYS A 63 -0.15 -5.99 -11.25
C LYS A 63 -0.56 -5.03 -10.14
N ILE A 64 0.41 -4.45 -9.43
CA ILE A 64 0.14 -3.50 -8.34
C ILE A 64 -0.59 -2.28 -8.92
N SER A 65 -1.69 -1.90 -8.28
CA SER A 65 -2.48 -0.74 -8.71
C SER A 65 -1.69 0.55 -8.52
N TRP A 66 -1.84 1.48 -9.47
CA TRP A 66 -1.58 2.89 -9.20
C TRP A 66 -2.46 3.40 -8.04
N GLU A 67 -2.04 4.51 -7.43
CA GLU A 67 -2.68 5.14 -6.28
C GLU A 67 -2.86 4.14 -5.12
N SER A 68 -1.79 3.37 -4.87
CA SER A 68 -1.66 2.43 -3.77
C SER A 68 -0.22 2.39 -3.28
N GLU A 69 -0.05 1.79 -2.11
CA GLU A 69 1.23 1.72 -1.42
C GLU A 69 1.74 0.28 -1.31
N VAL A 70 3.05 0.12 -1.25
CA VAL A 70 3.68 -1.17 -0.94
C VAL A 70 4.57 -1.03 0.28
N TRP A 71 4.38 -1.94 1.24
CA TRP A 71 5.24 -2.12 2.39
C TRP A 71 5.99 -3.45 2.28
N ILE A 72 7.25 -3.49 2.72
CA ILE A 72 8.09 -4.68 2.63
C ILE A 72 8.71 -4.96 3.99
N ALA A 73 8.45 -6.14 4.54
CA ALA A 73 8.88 -6.50 5.88
C ALA A 73 10.41 -6.52 6.06
N GLU A 74 11.17 -6.83 5.00
CA GLU A 74 12.64 -6.80 5.03
C GLU A 74 13.23 -5.38 5.21
N ASP A 75 12.48 -4.35 4.83
CA ASP A 75 12.86 -2.93 4.96
C ASP A 75 11.71 -2.14 5.63
N PRO A 76 11.40 -2.41 6.91
CA PRO A 76 10.13 -2.03 7.52
C PRO A 76 9.94 -0.51 7.67
N ASP A 77 11.04 0.25 7.68
CA ASP A 77 11.03 1.72 7.79
C ASP A 77 10.74 2.44 6.47
N HIS A 78 10.58 1.69 5.37
CA HIS A 78 10.39 2.23 4.03
C HIS A 78 9.03 1.86 3.44
N MET A 79 8.57 2.71 2.53
CA MET A 79 7.33 2.53 1.75
C MET A 79 7.61 2.85 0.29
N ILE A 80 7.00 2.09 -0.62
CA ILE A 80 7.00 2.40 -2.06
C ILE A 80 5.63 2.95 -2.44
N HIS A 81 5.63 4.15 -3.01
CA HIS A 81 4.43 4.84 -3.46
C HIS A 81 4.21 4.61 -4.96
N PHE A 82 3.13 3.92 -5.34
CA PHE A 82 2.76 3.76 -6.74
C PHE A 82 1.82 4.91 -7.14
N ASN A 83 2.36 5.90 -7.86
CA ASN A 83 1.75 7.20 -8.19
C ASN A 83 1.93 8.26 -7.09
N GLY A 84 1.69 9.53 -7.45
CA GLY A 84 1.62 10.63 -6.50
C GLY A 84 1.54 11.99 -7.17
N GLU A 85 0.41 12.69 -7.00
CA GLU A 85 0.34 14.14 -7.23
C GLU A 85 1.12 14.95 -6.18
N ARG A 86 1.64 14.28 -5.14
CA ARG A 86 2.20 14.88 -3.91
C ARG A 86 3.71 14.73 -3.72
N PHE A 87 4.41 13.94 -4.51
CA PHE A 87 5.78 13.52 -4.20
C PHE A 87 6.72 13.71 -5.39
N LEU A 88 7.17 14.94 -5.59
CA LEU A 88 8.39 15.27 -6.32
C LEU A 88 9.20 16.24 -5.47
N GLY A 89 10.43 15.87 -5.12
CA GLY A 89 11.32 16.66 -4.29
C GLY A 89 12.52 15.83 -3.80
N PRO A 90 13.64 16.47 -3.43
CA PRO A 90 14.85 15.76 -2.98
C PRO A 90 14.63 15.09 -1.62
N TYR A 91 15.16 13.87 -1.45
CA TYR A 91 15.30 13.24 -0.14
C TYR A 91 16.44 13.91 0.64
N ALA A 92 16.32 13.99 1.97
CA ALA A 92 17.46 14.32 2.81
C ALA A 92 18.49 13.18 2.70
N ASP A 93 19.73 13.51 2.35
CA ASP A 93 20.79 12.51 2.29
C ASP A 93 21.07 12.00 3.71
N THR A 94 20.70 10.75 3.95
CA THR A 94 20.79 10.10 5.27
C THR A 94 21.83 8.98 5.27
N THR A 95 22.62 8.87 4.20
CA THR A 95 23.75 7.93 4.18
C THR A 95 24.85 8.45 5.12
N ALA A 96 24.92 7.86 6.32
CA ALA A 96 26.08 8.03 7.18
C ALA A 96 27.28 7.31 6.55
N HIS A 97 28.37 8.03 6.30
CA HIS A 97 29.68 7.48 5.98
C HIS A 97 30.30 6.79 7.19
#